data_AF-X0XCY6-F1
#
_entry.id   AF-X0XCY6-F1
#
_cell.length_a   1.000
_cell.length_b   1.000
_cell.length_c   1.000
_cell.angle_alpha   90.00
_cell.angle_beta   90.00
_cell.angle_gamma   90.00
#
_symmetry.space_group_name_H-M   'P 1'
#
loop_
_entity.id
_entity.type
_entity.pdbx_description
1 polymer ?
#
loop_
_entity_poly.entity_id
_entity_poly.type
_entity_poly.pdbx_seq_one_letter_code
_entity_poly.pdbx_strand_id
1 'polypeptide(L)'
;MEFWNILLLLGMGIIVGFINVNAGGGSSLTLPILIFLGLDGVLANGTNRVAIVIQNLFAVASFRKKNFHEFQLSGKLSLLTLPGAVIGAILATKISGVLFERILGVVLI
;
A
#
# COMPACT_ATOMS: atom_id res chain seq x y z
N MET A 1 -9.02 18.45 -9.27
CA MET A 1 -8.56 18.45 -7.86
C MET A 1 -8.11 19.86 -7.53
N GLU A 2 -8.53 20.38 -6.39
CA GLU A 2 -8.02 21.65 -5.86
C GLU A 2 -6.50 21.56 -5.63
N PHE A 3 -5.80 22.68 -5.82
CA PHE A 3 -4.34 22.76 -5.64
C PHE A 3 -3.89 22.28 -4.24
N TRP A 4 -4.72 22.53 -3.23
CA TRP A 4 -4.50 22.08 -1.85
C TRP A 4 -4.42 20.55 -1.73
N ASN A 5 -5.23 19.80 -2.48
CA ASN A 5 -5.22 18.34 -2.43
C ASN A 5 -3.90 17.77 -2.98
N ILE A 6 -3.30 18.44 -3.98
CA ILE A 6 -2.02 18.04 -4.55
C ILE A 6 -0.90 18.21 -3.52
N LEU A 7 -0.86 19.35 -2.83
CA LEU A 7 0.13 19.60 -1.78
C LEU A 7 -0.02 18.61 -0.61
N LEU A 8 -1.27 18.32 -0.21
CA LEU A 8 -1.56 17.35 0.83
C LEU A 8 -1.11 15.94 0.43
N LEU A 9 -1.44 15.49 -0.78
CA LEU A 9 -1.03 14.17 -1.28
C LEU A 9 0.49 14.06 -1.44
N LEU A 10 1.17 15.13 -1.84
CA LEU A 10 2.62 15.16 -1.96
C LEU A 10 3.29 15.02 -0.58
N GLY A 11 2.90 15.86 0.38
CA GLY A 11 3.45 15.84 1.73
C GLY A 11 3.18 14.52 2.44
N MET A 12 1.93 14.03 2.37
CA MET A 12 1.54 12.75 2.94
C MET A 12 2.25 11.57 2.25
N GLY A 13 2.38 11.62 0.92
CA GLY A 13 3.08 10.61 0.14
C GLY A 13 4.55 10.46 0.57
N ILE A 14 5.21 11.56 0.92
CA ILE A 14 6.58 11.52 1.47
C ILE A 14 6.59 10.85 2.86
N ILE A 15 5.69 11.27 3.76
CA ILE A 15 5.63 10.74 5.13
C ILE A 15 5.29 9.24 5.13
N VAL A 16 4.24 8.84 4.42
CA VAL A 16 3.87 7.43 4.25
C VAL A 16 4.95 6.67 3.52
N GLY A 17 5.57 7.33 2.53
CA GLY A 17 6.78 6.93 1.83
C GLY A 17 7.84 6.40 2.79
N PHE A 18 8.18 7.24 3.76
CA PHE A 18 9.17 6.95 4.78
C PHE A 18 8.70 5.85 5.75
N ILE A 19 7.47 5.92 6.24
CA ILE A 19 6.93 4.96 7.22
C ILE A 19 6.89 3.53 6.65
N ASN A 20 6.37 3.36 5.43
CA ASN A 20 6.28 2.03 4.81
C ASN A 20 7.66 1.37 4.65
N VAL A 21 8.70 2.14 4.32
CA VAL A 21 10.06 1.60 4.13
C VAL A 21 10.73 1.24 5.46
N ASN A 22 10.46 1.98 6.54
CA ASN A 22 11.15 1.80 7.83
C ASN A 22 10.40 0.92 8.83
N ALA A 23 9.09 1.10 8.96
CA ALA A 23 8.27 0.43 9.98
C ALA A 23 7.23 -0.55 9.39
N GLY A 24 6.85 -0.36 8.12
CA GLY A 24 5.64 -0.96 7.56
C GLY A 24 4.38 -0.29 8.15
N GLY A 25 3.25 -0.34 7.43
CA GLY A 25 1.97 0.15 7.96
C GLY A 25 1.59 1.61 7.63
N GLY A 26 2.40 2.34 6.87
CA GLY A 26 2.03 3.68 6.37
C GLY A 26 0.75 3.69 5.50
N SER A 27 0.36 2.53 4.95
CA SER A 27 -0.94 2.34 4.29
C SER A 27 -2.14 2.68 5.19
N SER A 28 -2.02 2.50 6.51
CA SER A 28 -3.07 2.86 7.46
C SER A 28 -3.35 4.37 7.48
N LEU A 29 -2.40 5.19 7.00
CA LEU A 29 -2.59 6.63 6.81
C LEU A 29 -3.08 6.96 5.39
N THR A 30 -2.49 6.36 4.34
CA THR A 30 -2.89 6.64 2.95
C THR A 30 -4.35 6.29 2.68
N LEU A 31 -4.83 5.17 3.20
CA LEU A 31 -6.17 4.66 2.85
C LEU A 31 -7.29 5.58 3.37
N PRO A 32 -7.34 5.98 4.66
CA PRO A 32 -8.31 6.96 5.13
C PRO A 32 -8.25 8.29 4.36
N ILE A 33 -7.06 8.73 3.95
CA ILE A 33 -6.89 10.00 3.23
C ILE A 33 -7.43 9.91 1.80
N LEU A 34 -7.15 8.84 1.07
CA LEU A 34 -7.70 8.63 -0.26
C LEU A 34 -9.24 8.50 -0.21
N ILE A 35 -9.76 7.81 0.81
CA ILE A 35 -11.21 7.70 1.04
C ILE A 35 -11.81 9.07 1.37
N PHE A 36 -11.16 9.84 2.24
CA PHE A 36 -11.56 11.21 2.56
C PHE A 36 -11.57 12.14 1.33
N LEU A 37 -10.66 11.92 0.38
CA LEU A 37 -10.61 12.62 -0.89
C LEU A 37 -11.64 12.13 -1.92
N GLY A 38 -12.50 11.18 -1.54
CA GLY A 38 -13.67 10.75 -2.32
C GLY A 38 -13.49 9.46 -3.12
N LEU A 39 -12.40 8.72 -2.94
CA LEU A 39 -12.28 7.37 -3.51
C LEU A 39 -13.08 6.38 -2.67
N ASP A 40 -13.74 5.41 -3.31
CA ASP A 40 -14.24 4.26 -2.57
C ASP A 40 -13.08 3.41 -2.02
N GLY A 41 -13.36 2.57 -1.02
CA GLY A 41 -12.31 1.76 -0.38
C GLY A 41 -11.51 0.89 -1.35
N VAL A 42 -12.16 0.30 -2.36
CA VAL A 42 -11.51 -0.62 -3.31
C VAL A 42 -10.54 0.15 -4.20
N LEU A 43 -10.98 1.30 -4.73
CA LEU A 43 -10.15 2.17 -5.55
C LEU A 43 -9.02 2.80 -4.75
N ALA A 44 -9.29 3.26 -3.53
CA ALA A 44 -8.28 3.78 -2.61
C ALA A 44 -7.18 2.74 -2.32
N ASN A 45 -7.58 1.49 -2.03
CA ASN A 45 -6.62 0.40 -1.84
C ASN A 45 -5.84 0.09 -3.10
N GLY A 46 -6.50 0.02 -4.27
CA GLY A 46 -5.83 -0.17 -5.55
C GLY A 46 -4.76 0.90 -5.84
N THR A 47 -5.12 2.18 -5.70
CA THR A 47 -4.21 3.32 -5.87
C THR A 47 -3.02 3.24 -4.92
N ASN A 48 -3.25 2.92 -3.64
CA ASN A 48 -2.18 2.76 -2.66
C ASN A 48 -1.20 1.63 -3.04
N ARG A 49 -1.69 0.51 -3.61
CA ARG A 49 -0.81 -0.61 -4.01
C ARG A 49 0.10 -0.25 -5.18
N VAL A 50 -0.38 0.54 -6.16
CA VAL A 50 0.48 1.03 -7.25
C VAL A 50 1.63 1.89 -6.69
N ALA A 51 1.33 2.80 -5.76
CA ALA A 51 2.34 3.63 -5.12
C ALA A 51 3.37 2.79 -4.33
N ILE A 52 2.91 1.76 -3.60
CA ILE A 52 3.79 0.87 -2.84
C ILE A 52 4.70 0.04 -3.74
N VAL A 53 4.24 -0.41 -4.91
CA VAL A 53 5.09 -1.13 -5.87
C VAL A 53 6.24 -0.24 -6.31
N ILE A 54 5.95 1.01 -6.69
CA ILE A 54 6.98 1.97 -7.10
C ILE A 54 7.95 2.26 -5.94
N GLN A 55 7.42 2.53 -4.74
CA GLN A 55 8.19 2.71 -3.52
C GLN A 55 9.14 1.53 -3.25
N ASN A 56 8.64 0.29 -3.36
CA ASN A 56 9.43 -0.91 -3.11
C ASN A 56 10.55 -1.10 -4.14
N LEU A 57 10.34 -0.73 -5.41
CA LEU A 57 11.41 -0.74 -6.41
C LEU A 57 12.57 0.16 -5.99
N PHE A 58 12.28 1.40 -5.58
CA PHE A 58 13.31 2.34 -5.12
C PHE A 58 13.95 1.90 -3.80
N ALA A 59 13.17 1.36 -2.86
CA ALA A 59 13.66 0.85 -1.58
C ALA A 59 14.62 -0.32 -1.80
N VAL A 60 14.23 -1.33 -2.59
CA VAL A 60 15.07 -2.49 -2.93
C VAL A 60 16.34 -2.05 -3.65
N ALA A 61 16.24 -1.13 -4.63
CA ALA A 61 17.42 -0.59 -5.31
C ALA A 61 18.39 0.12 -4.34
N SER A 62 17.85 0.86 -3.37
CA SER A 62 18.63 1.61 -2.38
C SER A 62 19.30 0.70 -1.35
N PHE A 63 18.59 -0.30 -0.84
CA PHE A 63 19.13 -1.29 0.11
C PHE A 63 20.15 -2.22 -0.55
N ARG A 64 19.93 -2.61 -1.81
CA ARG A 64 20.91 -3.37 -2.60
C ARG A 64 22.24 -2.63 -2.71
N LYS A 65 22.23 -1.32 -3.00
CA LYS A 65 23.46 -0.49 -3.08
C LYS A 65 24.26 -0.46 -1.78
N LYS A 66 23.60 -0.69 -0.64
CA LYS A 66 24.23 -0.75 0.69
C LYS A 66 24.59 -2.18 1.13
N ASN A 67 24.50 -3.17 0.24
CA ASN A 67 24.68 -4.59 0.55
C ASN A 67 23.74 -5.16 1.63
N PHE A 68 22.62 -4.49 1.90
CA PHE A 68 21.57 -5.00 2.78
C PHE A 68 20.48 -5.67 1.94
N HIS A 69 20.66 -6.95 1.61
CA HIS A 69 19.67 -7.68 0.81
C HIS A 69 19.73 -9.19 1.06
N GLU A 70 18.56 -9.83 1.11
CA GLU A 70 18.39 -11.28 1.27
C GLU A 70 17.48 -11.82 0.17
N PHE A 71 17.90 -11.69 -1.09
CA PHE A 71 17.02 -11.97 -2.26
C PHE A 71 16.47 -13.40 -2.29
N GLN A 72 17.24 -14.38 -1.80
CA GLN A 72 16.78 -15.77 -1.78
C GLN A 72 15.63 -15.97 -0.79
N LEU A 73 15.74 -15.41 0.42
CA LEU A 73 14.68 -15.46 1.43
C LEU A 73 13.47 -14.64 0.96
N SER A 74 13.69 -13.40 0.49
CA SER A 74 12.62 -12.54 -0.01
C SER A 74 11.85 -13.18 -1.17
N GLY A 75 12.55 -13.86 -2.09
CA GLY A 75 11.92 -14.60 -3.19
C GLY A 75 11.04 -15.75 -2.70
N LYS A 76 11.52 -16.56 -1.74
CA LYS A 76 10.73 -17.65 -1.14
C LYS A 76 9.48 -17.12 -0.43
N LEU A 77 9.60 -16.06 0.37
CA LEU A 77 8.48 -15.43 1.07
C LEU A 77 7.48 -14.80 0.10
N SER A 78 7.97 -14.18 -0.98
CA SER A 78 7.11 -13.61 -2.03
C SER A 78 6.30 -14.71 -2.72
N LEU A 79 6.93 -15.83 -3.08
CA LEU A 79 6.23 -16.98 -3.68
C LEU A 79 5.19 -17.59 -2.73
N LEU A 80 5.47 -17.65 -1.43
CA LEU A 80 4.53 -18.17 -0.44
C LEU A 80 3.32 -17.26 -0.24
N THR A 81 3.51 -15.94 -0.29
CA THR A 81 2.42 -14.96 -0.08
C THR A 81 1.62 -14.66 -1.35
N LEU A 82 2.20 -14.90 -2.54
CA LEU A 82 1.58 -14.55 -3.82
C LEU A 82 0.19 -15.19 -4.04
N PRO A 83 -0.04 -16.50 -3.79
CA PRO A 83 -1.36 -17.10 -3.97
C PRO A 83 -2.43 -16.43 -3.10
N GLY A 84 -2.10 -16.16 -1.83
CA GLY A 84 -3.00 -15.47 -0.90
C GLY A 84 -3.30 -14.04 -1.35
N ALA A 85 -2.29 -13.32 -1.83
CA ALA A 85 -2.46 -11.97 -2.36
C ALA A 85 -3.35 -11.93 -3.61
N VAL A 86 -3.17 -12.87 -4.54
CA VAL A 86 -3.99 -12.97 -5.77
C VAL A 86 -5.43 -13.33 -5.43
N ILE A 87 -5.65 -14.35 -4.59
CA ILE A 87 -6.99 -14.75 -4.17
C ILE A 87 -7.68 -13.60 -3.42
N GLY A 88 -6.98 -12.97 -2.48
CA GLY A 88 -7.48 -11.82 -1.73
C GLY A 88 -7.85 -10.64 -2.61
N ALA A 89 -7.02 -10.32 -3.62
CA ALA A 89 -7.31 -9.24 -4.57
C ALA A 89 -8.55 -9.52 -5.42
N ILE A 90 -8.74 -10.77 -5.88
CA ILE A 90 -9.93 -11.17 -6.65
C ILE A 90 -11.18 -11.16 -5.76
N LEU A 91 -11.09 -11.61 -4.52
CA LEU A 91 -12.22 -11.59 -3.59
C LEU A 91 -12.61 -10.16 -3.20
N ALA A 92 -11.62 -9.29 -2.99
CA ALA A 92 -11.82 -7.89 -2.66
C ALA A 92 -12.67 -7.13 -3.69
N THR A 93 -12.56 -7.48 -4.98
CA THR A 93 -13.36 -6.85 -6.05
C THR A 93 -14.76 -7.44 -6.21
N LYS A 94 -15.07 -8.55 -5.52
CA LYS A 94 -16.35 -9.26 -5.62
C LYS A 94 -17.29 -9.02 -4.44
N ILE A 95 -16.81 -8.44 -3.34
CA ILE A 95 -17.62 -8.11 -2.18
C ILE A 95 -18.18 -6.69 -2.26
N SER A 96 -19.22 -6.39 -1.48
CA SER A 96 -19.78 -5.03 -1.43
C SER A 96 -18.78 -4.04 -0.82
N GLY A 97 -18.81 -2.78 -1.27
CA GLY A 97 -17.92 -1.73 -0.76
C GLY A 97 -18.01 -1.55 0.75
N VAL A 98 -19.21 -1.63 1.33
CA VAL A 98 -19.42 -1.58 2.78
C VAL A 98 -18.75 -2.74 3.52
N LEU A 99 -18.84 -3.95 2.98
CA LEU A 99 -18.18 -5.11 3.59
C LEU A 99 -16.66 -5.00 3.47
N PHE A 100 -16.17 -4.54 2.31
CA PHE A 100 -14.75 -4.27 2.10
C PHE A 100 -14.22 -3.25 3.10
N GLU A 101 -14.88 -2.10 3.25
CA GLU A 101 -14.49 -1.05 4.20
C GLU A 101 -14.48 -1.54 5.66
N ARG A 102 -15.46 -2.36 6.05
CA ARG A 102 -15.48 -2.98 7.40
C ARG A 102 -14.30 -3.92 7.62
N ILE A 103 -14.03 -4.82 6.66
CA ILE A 103 -12.87 -5.72 6.73
C ILE A 103 -11.58 -4.89 6.81
N LEU A 104 -11.49 -3.86 5.98
CA LEU A 104 -10.32 -3.01 5.89
C LEU A 104 -10.07 -2.26 7.20
N GLY A 105 -11.12 -1.71 7.82
CA GLY A 105 -11.04 -1.08 9.14
C GLY A 105 -10.54 -2.03 10.23
N VAL A 106 -10.99 -3.29 10.23
CA VAL A 106 -10.53 -4.30 11.20
C VAL A 106 -9.07 -4.71 10.97
N VAL A 107 -8.63 -4.80 9.72
CA VAL A 107 -7.26 -5.23 9.37
C VAL A 107 -6.21 -4.13 9.60
N LEU A 108 -6.60 -2.86 9.49
CA LEU A 108 -5.68 -1.73 9.66
C LEU A 108 -5.45 -1.30 11.12
N ILE A 109 -6.31 -1.73 12.06
CA ILE A 109 -6.20 -1.51 13.51
C ILE A 109 -5.34 -2.62 14.11
#